data_AF-G6C5K4-F1
#
_entry.id   AF-G6C5K4-F1
#
_cell.length_a   1.000
_cell.length_b   1.000
_cell.length_c   1.000
_cell.angle_alpha   90.00
_cell.angle_beta   90.00
_cell.angle_gamma   90.00
#
_symmetry.space_group_name_H-M   'P 1'
#
loop_
_entity.id
_entity.type
_entity.pdbx_description
1 polymer ?
#
loop_
_entity_poly.entity_id
_entity_poly.type
_entity_poly.pdbx_seq_one_letter_code
_entity_poly.pdbx_strand_id
1 'polypeptide(L)'
;MLTYSTRDIEFLCKDSQRTKFLLNSANAPNYSTISRFLSKANNIIYELFCQFVEKLLKLSEITTETIYIDGTKIEAYANKYSFVWKKSTLKYKERLEENILQLIDEFNKYFNKELDSIFDILSFLEELKIHKVYGRGKRKSKEQLFLEKAQSYAERLNKYTNYLEILGERNSFSKTDKEATFMRMKEDYMRNGQLKPGYNLQIGVISEYIVSYDIFHILLIQKR
;
A
#
# COMPACT_ATOMS: atom_id res chain seq x y z
N MET A 1 0.11 -18.58 6.71
CA MET A 1 0.27 -19.33 5.44
C MET A 1 1.72 -19.17 4.98
N LEU A 2 2.48 -20.26 4.94
CA LEU A 2 3.94 -20.24 4.77
C LEU A 2 4.32 -19.71 3.38
N THR A 3 4.94 -18.53 3.33
CA THR A 3 5.71 -18.08 2.17
C THR A 3 6.92 -18.99 2.04
N TYR A 4 6.82 -20.06 1.27
CA TYR A 4 7.95 -20.93 0.99
C TYR A 4 8.90 -20.22 0.03
N SER A 5 10.17 -20.05 0.42
CA SER A 5 11.20 -19.65 -0.53
C SER A 5 11.38 -20.74 -1.59
N THR A 6 11.95 -20.42 -2.75
CA THR A 6 12.25 -21.44 -3.78
C THR A 6 13.16 -22.55 -3.26
N ARG A 7 13.97 -22.27 -2.23
CA ARG A 7 14.78 -23.26 -1.51
C ARG A 7 13.94 -24.15 -0.60
N ASP A 8 12.93 -23.60 0.06
CA ASP A 8 12.01 -24.41 0.88
C ASP A 8 11.16 -25.32 0.00
N ILE A 9 10.75 -24.85 -1.19
CA ILE A 9 10.07 -25.68 -2.18
C ILE A 9 10.99 -26.81 -2.66
N GLU A 10 12.25 -26.50 -3.01
CA GLU A 10 13.24 -27.54 -3.35
C GLU A 10 13.41 -28.55 -2.22
N PHE A 11 13.51 -28.09 -0.97
CA PHE A 11 13.61 -28.95 0.20
C PHE A 11 12.38 -29.87 0.30
N LEU A 12 11.17 -29.33 0.18
CA LEU A 12 9.94 -30.12 0.17
C LEU A 12 9.90 -31.14 -0.97
N CYS A 13 10.39 -30.79 -2.17
CA CYS A 13 10.49 -31.72 -3.29
C CYS A 13 11.40 -32.92 -3.01
N LYS A 14 12.41 -32.75 -2.15
CA LYS A 14 13.37 -33.80 -1.77
C LYS A 14 12.98 -34.56 -0.51
N ASP A 15 12.29 -33.92 0.42
CA ASP A 15 12.00 -34.47 1.75
C ASP A 15 10.60 -35.08 1.84
N SER A 16 9.59 -34.41 1.28
CA SER A 16 8.18 -34.82 1.43
C SER A 16 7.78 -35.94 0.48
N GLN A 17 7.30 -37.05 1.03
CA GLN A 17 6.76 -38.18 0.26
C GLN A 17 5.57 -37.77 -0.62
N ARG A 18 4.74 -36.82 -0.14
CA ARG A 18 3.59 -36.30 -0.91
C ARG A 18 4.06 -35.53 -2.13
N THR A 19 5.12 -34.74 -1.98
CA THR A 19 5.66 -33.94 -3.08
C THR A 19 6.38 -34.82 -4.09
N LYS A 20 7.08 -35.87 -3.65
CA LYS A 20 7.65 -36.90 -4.54
C LYS A 20 6.58 -37.62 -5.35
N PHE A 21 5.45 -37.96 -4.72
CA PHE A 21 4.30 -38.55 -5.41
C PHE A 21 3.74 -37.60 -6.48
N LEU A 22 3.54 -36.32 -6.15
CA LEU A 22 3.04 -35.31 -7.10
C LEU A 22 4.00 -35.05 -8.27
N LEU A 23 5.31 -35.05 -8.02
CA LEU A 23 6.31 -34.82 -9.06
C LEU A 23 6.34 -35.94 -10.10
N ASN A 24 5.88 -37.14 -9.73
CA ASN A 24 5.86 -38.34 -10.57
C ASN A 24 7.14 -38.53 -11.41
N SER A 25 8.28 -38.11 -10.87
CA SER A 25 9.58 -38.05 -11.55
C SER A 25 10.70 -38.29 -10.56
N ALA A 26 11.78 -38.92 -11.03
CA ALA A 26 12.92 -39.30 -10.19
C ALA A 26 13.77 -38.10 -9.73
N ASN A 27 13.71 -36.97 -10.47
CA ASN A 27 14.57 -35.82 -10.23
C ASN A 27 13.78 -34.64 -9.68
N ALA A 28 13.98 -34.34 -8.40
CA ALA A 28 13.43 -33.14 -7.78
C ALA A 28 14.00 -31.87 -8.42
N PRO A 29 13.16 -30.89 -8.79
CA PRO A 29 13.64 -29.63 -9.35
C PRO A 29 14.41 -28.84 -8.28
N ASN A 30 15.53 -28.23 -8.69
CA ASN A 30 16.30 -27.35 -7.80
C ASN A 30 15.66 -25.95 -7.71
N TYR A 31 16.11 -25.14 -6.74
CA TYR A 31 15.56 -23.79 -6.52
C TYR A 31 15.67 -22.89 -7.77
N SER A 32 16.72 -23.06 -8.59
CA SER A 32 16.93 -22.27 -9.80
C SER A 32 15.91 -22.61 -10.89
N THR A 33 15.60 -23.90 -11.07
CA THR A 33 14.56 -24.37 -11.98
C THR A 33 13.19 -23.85 -11.55
N ILE A 34 12.86 -23.95 -10.25
CA ILE A 34 11.59 -23.44 -9.70
C ILE A 34 11.48 -21.93 -9.90
N SER A 35 12.54 -21.17 -9.57
CA SER A 35 12.58 -19.72 -9.72
C SER A 35 12.41 -19.30 -11.19
N ARG A 36 13.07 -19.99 -12.12
CA ARG A 36 12.95 -19.72 -13.56
C ARG A 36 11.55 -20.02 -14.09
N PHE A 37 10.95 -21.12 -13.64
CA PHE A 37 9.56 -21.45 -13.98
C PHE A 37 8.62 -20.36 -13.50
N LEU A 38 8.65 -19.98 -12.21
CA LEU A 38 7.79 -18.94 -11.65
C LEU A 38 7.94 -17.60 -12.39
N SER A 39 9.18 -17.22 -12.72
CA SER A 39 9.45 -15.98 -13.44
C SER A 39 8.87 -15.98 -14.87
N LYS A 40 8.97 -17.11 -15.58
CA LYS A 40 8.40 -17.23 -16.93
C LYS A 40 6.88 -17.39 -16.91
N ALA A 41 6.37 -18.11 -15.92
CA ALA A 41 4.94 -18.42 -15.79
C ALA A 41 4.13 -17.20 -15.37
N ASN A 42 4.72 -16.22 -14.67
CA ASN A 42 4.00 -15.05 -14.15
C ASN A 42 3.16 -14.32 -15.22
N ASN A 43 3.67 -14.22 -16.45
CA ASN A 43 2.97 -13.53 -17.54
C ASN A 43 1.90 -14.39 -18.23
N ILE A 44 1.92 -15.71 -18.03
CA ILE A 44 1.11 -16.68 -18.78
C ILE A 44 0.07 -17.36 -17.86
N ILE A 45 0.30 -17.37 -16.54
CA ILE A 45 -0.58 -18.02 -15.56
C ILE A 45 -2.03 -17.52 -15.67
N TYR A 46 -2.22 -16.22 -15.86
CA TYR A 46 -3.56 -15.65 -16.00
C TYR A 46 -4.26 -16.15 -17.27
N GLU A 47 -3.57 -16.14 -18.42
CA GLU A 47 -4.11 -16.64 -19.68
C GLU A 47 -4.43 -18.14 -19.61
N LEU A 48 -3.55 -18.94 -19.01
CA LEU A 48 -3.78 -20.37 -18.79
C LEU A 48 -4.97 -20.62 -17.87
N PHE A 49 -5.12 -19.81 -16.82
CA PHE A 49 -6.28 -19.88 -15.94
C PHE A 49 -7.58 -19.62 -16.71
N CYS A 50 -7.63 -18.58 -17.54
CA CYS A 50 -8.80 -18.30 -18.39
C CYS A 50 -9.10 -19.47 -19.33
N GLN A 51 -8.10 -20.01 -20.03
CA GLN A 51 -8.26 -21.16 -20.93
C GLN A 51 -8.77 -22.41 -20.18
N PHE A 52 -8.29 -22.63 -18.96
CA PHE A 52 -8.74 -23.74 -18.12
C PHE A 52 -10.23 -23.60 -17.76
N VAL A 53 -10.65 -22.41 -17.33
CA VAL A 53 -12.07 -22.14 -17.01
C VAL A 53 -12.96 -22.28 -18.26
N GLU A 54 -12.52 -21.76 -19.42
CA GLU A 54 -13.24 -21.95 -20.68
C GLU A 54 -13.40 -23.42 -21.06
N LYS A 55 -12.37 -24.23 -20.81
CA LYS A 55 -12.42 -25.67 -21.09
C LYS A 55 -13.40 -26.38 -20.16
N LEU A 56 -13.44 -26.03 -18.88
CA LEU A 56 -14.41 -26.57 -17.93
C LEU A 56 -15.85 -26.25 -18.36
N LEU A 57 -16.10 -25.02 -18.83
CA LEU A 57 -17.41 -24.63 -19.39
C LEU A 57 -17.78 -25.49 -20.60
N LYS A 58 -16.85 -25.68 -21.54
CA LYS A 58 -17.07 -26.49 -22.76
C LYS A 58 -17.36 -27.96 -22.46
N LEU A 59 -16.77 -28.49 -21.39
CA LEU A 59 -17.01 -29.86 -20.93
C LEU A 59 -18.26 -30.00 -20.07
N SER A 60 -18.98 -28.90 -19.79
CA SER A 60 -20.14 -28.87 -18.89
C SER A 60 -19.84 -29.37 -17.47
N GLU A 61 -18.57 -29.28 -17.05
CA GLU A 61 -18.10 -29.65 -15.70
C GLU A 61 -18.47 -28.59 -14.66
N ILE A 62 -18.73 -27.35 -15.10
CA ILE A 62 -19.16 -26.24 -14.25
C ILE A 62 -20.48 -25.65 -14.75
N THR A 63 -21.41 -25.43 -13.81
CA THR A 63 -22.71 -24.80 -14.10
C THR A 63 -22.63 -23.29 -13.87
N THR A 64 -23.41 -22.50 -14.61
CA THR A 64 -23.43 -21.03 -14.45
C THR A 64 -24.49 -20.55 -13.45
N GLU A 65 -25.15 -21.47 -12.74
CA GLU A 65 -26.31 -21.17 -11.90
C GLU A 65 -25.91 -20.68 -10.50
N THR A 66 -24.86 -21.26 -9.91
CA THR A 66 -24.41 -20.93 -8.55
C THR A 66 -22.90 -20.75 -8.50
N ILE A 67 -22.47 -19.72 -7.76
CA ILE A 67 -21.06 -19.45 -7.48
C ILE A 67 -20.88 -19.22 -5.98
N TYR A 68 -19.89 -19.89 -5.41
CA TYR A 68 -19.51 -19.72 -4.00
C TYR A 68 -18.32 -18.77 -3.92
N ILE A 69 -18.47 -17.67 -3.18
CA ILE A 69 -17.39 -16.69 -2.99
C ILE A 69 -16.86 -16.82 -1.57
N ASP A 70 -15.56 -17.07 -1.43
CA ASP A 70 -14.87 -17.01 -0.15
C ASP A 70 -13.72 -15.99 -0.18
N GLY A 71 -13.44 -15.40 0.98
CA GLY A 71 -12.45 -14.34 1.14
C GLY A 71 -11.33 -14.75 2.09
N THR A 72 -10.09 -14.72 1.60
CA THR A 72 -8.89 -14.91 2.42
C THR A 72 -8.05 -13.64 2.49
N LYS A 73 -7.48 -13.37 3.66
CA LYS A 73 -6.58 -12.22 3.85
C LYS A 73 -5.14 -12.70 3.75
N ILE A 74 -4.36 -12.01 2.93
CA ILE A 74 -2.95 -12.29 2.69
C ILE A 74 -2.14 -11.13 3.26
N GLU A 75 -1.15 -11.42 4.11
CA GLU A 75 -0.24 -10.39 4.65
C GLU A 75 0.64 -9.87 3.51
N ALA A 76 0.71 -8.54 3.35
CA ALA A 76 1.54 -7.92 2.33
C ALA A 76 3.01 -7.94 2.77
N TYR A 77 3.92 -7.95 1.79
CA TYR A 77 5.34 -7.77 2.05
C TYR A 77 5.66 -6.28 2.27
N ALA A 78 5.16 -5.74 3.38
CA ALA A 78 5.25 -4.34 3.71
C ALA A 78 5.70 -4.13 5.17
N ASN A 79 6.32 -2.98 5.42
CA ASN A 79 6.76 -2.64 6.76
C ASN A 79 5.56 -2.44 7.71
N LYS A 80 5.55 -3.24 8.78
CA LYS A 80 4.47 -3.35 9.78
C LYS A 80 4.25 -2.08 10.60
N TYR A 81 5.21 -1.15 10.59
CA TYR A 81 5.20 0.07 11.39
C TYR A 81 4.97 1.35 10.57
N SER A 82 4.90 1.27 9.24
CA SER A 82 4.84 2.45 8.37
C SER A 82 3.47 2.62 7.73
N PHE A 83 2.52 3.21 8.46
CA PHE A 83 1.13 3.40 8.02
C PHE A 83 0.74 4.85 7.81
N VAL A 84 -0.26 5.06 6.96
CA VAL A 84 -0.97 6.32 6.75
C VAL A 84 -2.47 6.06 6.86
N TRP A 85 -3.16 6.87 7.67
CA TRP A 85 -4.59 6.78 7.92
C TRP A 85 -5.31 8.00 7.33
N LYS A 86 -6.42 7.79 6.61
CA LYS A 86 -7.21 8.87 5.99
C LYS A 86 -7.70 9.88 7.03
N LYS A 87 -8.32 9.41 8.12
CA LYS A 87 -8.84 10.27 9.19
C LYS A 87 -7.77 11.15 9.82
N SER A 88 -6.61 10.58 10.16
CA SER A 88 -5.50 11.34 10.74
C SER A 88 -4.91 12.33 9.73
N THR A 89 -4.77 11.92 8.46
CA THR A 89 -4.24 12.77 7.39
C THR A 89 -5.13 14.00 7.17
N LEU A 90 -6.45 13.80 7.11
CA LEU A 90 -7.42 14.88 7.01
C LEU A 90 -7.32 15.85 8.19
N LYS A 91 -7.35 15.33 9.43
CA LYS A 91 -7.21 16.15 10.64
C LYS A 91 -5.92 16.97 10.66
N TYR A 92 -4.79 16.39 10.23
CA TYR A 92 -3.52 17.10 10.21
C TYR A 92 -3.40 18.10 9.05
N LYS A 93 -4.10 17.84 7.93
CA LYS A 93 -4.20 18.76 6.80
C LYS A 93 -5.04 19.99 7.16
N GLU A 94 -6.22 19.78 7.75
CA GLU A 94 -7.11 20.86 8.22
C GLU A 94 -6.37 21.78 9.22
N ARG A 95 -5.74 21.19 10.24
CA ARG A 95 -4.92 21.97 11.18
C ARG A 95 -3.75 22.68 10.49
N LEU A 96 -3.16 22.10 9.44
CA LEU A 96 -2.09 22.77 8.69
C LEU A 96 -2.64 23.98 7.94
N GLU A 97 -3.81 23.88 7.33
CA GLU A 97 -4.47 24.98 6.61
C GLU A 97 -4.77 26.15 7.55
N GLU A 98 -5.27 25.89 8.77
CA GLU A 98 -5.43 26.92 9.80
C GLU A 98 -4.11 27.64 10.14
N ASN A 99 -3.02 26.88 10.30
CA ASN A 99 -1.70 27.46 10.58
C ASN A 99 -1.15 28.25 9.38
N ILE A 100 -1.49 27.85 8.15
CA ILE A 100 -1.09 28.58 6.94
C ILE A 100 -1.79 29.94 6.91
N LEU A 101 -3.09 30.00 7.20
CA LEU A 101 -3.83 31.26 7.27
C LEU A 101 -3.24 32.20 8.33
N GLN A 102 -2.93 31.67 9.52
CA GLN A 102 -2.25 32.46 10.56
C GLN A 102 -0.88 32.97 10.12
N LEU A 103 -0.10 32.15 9.41
CA LEU A 103 1.20 32.55 8.88
C LEU A 103 1.07 33.67 7.84
N ILE A 104 0.06 33.58 6.96
CA ILE A 104 -0.24 34.59 5.96
C ILE A 104 -0.58 35.93 6.64
N ASP A 105 -1.47 35.91 7.63
CA ASP A 105 -1.83 37.11 8.41
C ASP A 105 -0.63 37.74 9.11
N GLU A 106 0.20 36.92 9.76
CA GLU A 106 1.44 37.38 10.43
C GLU A 106 2.43 37.98 9.43
N PHE A 107 2.59 37.34 8.27
CA PHE A 107 3.49 37.79 7.22
C PHE A 107 3.03 39.13 6.62
N ASN A 108 1.75 39.22 6.27
CA ASN A 108 1.14 40.42 5.67
C ASN A 108 1.27 41.63 6.60
N LYS A 109 1.05 41.45 7.91
CA LYS A 109 1.26 42.49 8.93
C LYS A 109 2.73 42.89 9.06
N TYR A 110 3.66 41.95 8.94
CA TYR A 110 5.08 42.22 9.13
C TYR A 110 5.73 42.92 7.92
N PHE A 111 5.37 42.52 6.71
CA PHE A 111 5.91 43.08 5.46
C PHE A 111 5.05 44.16 4.83
N ASN A 112 3.88 44.47 5.43
CA ASN A 112 2.87 45.38 4.89
C ASN A 112 2.48 44.99 3.45
N LYS A 113 2.04 43.74 3.30
CA LYS A 113 1.63 43.11 2.04
C LYS A 113 0.23 42.55 2.17
N GLU A 114 -0.38 42.20 1.04
CA GLU A 114 -1.69 41.55 0.94
C GLU A 114 -1.53 40.33 0.03
N LEU A 115 -0.80 39.32 0.50
CA LEU A 115 -0.66 38.04 -0.18
C LEU A 115 -1.67 37.04 0.39
N ASP A 116 -2.30 36.25 -0.48
CA ASP A 116 -3.34 35.29 -0.08
C ASP A 116 -2.86 33.83 -0.14
N SER A 117 -1.68 33.58 -0.71
CA SER A 117 -1.13 32.25 -0.91
C SER A 117 0.23 32.08 -0.23
N ILE A 118 0.42 30.90 0.36
CA ILE A 118 1.72 30.51 0.90
C ILE A 118 2.81 30.43 -0.17
N PHE A 119 2.46 30.15 -1.42
CA PHE A 119 3.40 30.11 -2.53
C PHE A 119 3.89 31.51 -2.91
N ASP A 120 3.03 32.52 -2.82
CA ASP A 120 3.42 33.92 -3.07
C ASP A 120 4.38 34.41 -1.99
N ILE A 121 4.09 34.05 -0.72
CA ILE A 121 4.96 34.33 0.43
C ILE A 121 6.34 33.68 0.22
N LEU A 122 6.38 32.42 -0.23
CA LEU A 122 7.63 31.73 -0.53
C LEU A 122 8.43 32.44 -1.62
N SER A 123 7.80 32.79 -2.74
CA SER A 123 8.47 33.49 -3.83
C SER A 123 9.08 34.82 -3.35
N PHE A 124 8.33 35.59 -2.58
CA PHE A 124 8.82 36.85 -2.01
C PHE A 124 10.01 36.65 -1.06
N LEU A 125 9.93 35.66 -0.16
CA LEU A 125 10.99 35.40 0.82
C LEU A 125 12.27 34.86 0.17
N GLU A 126 12.15 34.14 -0.95
CA GLU A 126 13.29 33.65 -1.73
C GLU A 126 14.02 34.79 -2.45
N GLU A 127 13.29 35.78 -2.96
CA GLU A 127 13.87 36.99 -3.59
C GLU A 127 14.68 37.84 -2.61
N LEU A 128 14.30 37.86 -1.32
CA LEU A 128 14.99 38.61 -0.28
C LEU A 128 16.41 38.09 0.03
N LYS A 129 16.83 36.94 -0.51
CA LYS A 129 18.17 36.34 -0.32
C LYS A 129 18.63 36.34 1.14
N ILE A 130 17.75 35.90 2.04
CA ILE A 130 17.95 35.92 3.50
C ILE A 130 19.20 35.11 3.89
N HIS A 131 20.11 35.70 4.67
CA HIS A 131 21.27 35.00 5.21
C HIS A 131 20.86 34.05 6.34
N LYS A 132 20.89 32.74 6.07
CA LYS A 132 20.41 31.71 7.01
C LYS A 132 21.46 31.41 8.07
N VAL A 133 21.08 31.52 9.35
CA VAL A 133 21.93 31.14 10.49
C VAL A 133 21.43 29.87 11.17
N TYR A 134 22.38 29.00 11.55
CA TYR A 134 22.13 27.74 12.24
C TYR A 134 23.11 27.52 13.40
N GLY A 135 22.69 26.79 14.42
CA GLY A 135 23.52 26.40 15.56
C GLY A 135 23.14 27.04 16.90
N ARG A 136 23.72 26.50 17.99
CA ARG A 136 23.45 26.93 19.36
C ARG A 136 23.99 28.35 19.60
N GLY A 137 23.20 29.21 20.23
CA GLY A 137 23.57 30.61 20.50
C GLY A 137 23.34 31.58 19.34
N LYS A 138 22.93 31.11 18.15
CA LYS A 138 22.53 31.99 17.04
C LYS A 138 21.02 32.23 17.06
N ARG A 139 20.62 33.50 16.96
CA ARG A 139 19.21 33.90 16.85
C ARG A 139 18.82 34.05 15.38
N LYS A 140 17.84 33.27 14.93
CA LYS A 140 17.28 33.40 13.57
C LYS A 140 16.53 34.73 13.44
N SER A 141 16.65 35.35 12.28
CA SER A 141 15.85 36.53 11.94
C SER A 141 14.39 36.14 11.75
N LYS A 142 13.47 37.12 11.80
CA LYS A 142 12.04 36.83 11.59
C LYS A 142 11.79 36.33 10.17
N GLU A 143 12.47 36.89 9.19
CA GLU A 143 12.40 36.54 7.77
C GLU A 143 12.84 35.08 7.56
N GLN A 144 13.95 34.66 8.20
CA GLN A 144 14.39 33.28 8.15
C GLN A 144 13.34 32.33 8.75
N LEU A 145 12.71 32.72 9.87
CA LEU A 145 11.65 31.92 10.49
C LEU A 145 10.40 31.82 9.59
N PHE A 146 10.00 32.91 8.94
CA PHE A 146 8.90 32.89 7.96
C PHE A 146 9.23 31.95 6.79
N LEU A 147 10.44 32.03 6.24
CA LEU A 147 10.86 31.18 5.13
C LEU A 147 10.83 29.69 5.52
N GLU A 148 11.45 29.33 6.66
CA GLU A 148 11.48 27.94 7.13
C GLU A 148 10.06 27.40 7.44
N LYS A 149 9.19 28.22 8.05
CA LYS A 149 7.79 27.83 8.30
C LYS A 149 7.04 27.63 6.98
N ALA A 150 7.15 28.59 6.06
CA ALA A 150 6.45 28.54 4.78
C ALA A 150 6.89 27.32 3.96
N GLN A 151 8.20 27.02 3.91
CA GLN A 151 8.74 25.85 3.24
C GLN A 151 8.21 24.56 3.88
N SER A 152 8.26 24.46 5.21
CA SER A 152 7.75 23.30 5.94
C SER A 152 6.25 23.07 5.71
N TYR A 153 5.46 24.15 5.67
CA TYR A 153 4.02 24.06 5.44
C TYR A 153 3.71 23.65 4.00
N ALA A 154 4.40 24.21 3.00
CA ALA A 154 4.24 23.80 1.60
C ALA A 154 4.60 22.31 1.39
N GLU A 155 5.72 21.85 1.96
CA GLU A 155 6.12 20.43 1.91
C GLU A 155 5.07 19.52 2.54
N ARG A 156 4.54 19.89 3.71
CA ARG A 156 3.52 19.11 4.42
C ARG A 156 2.18 19.12 3.68
N LEU A 157 1.81 20.23 3.05
CA LEU A 157 0.59 20.35 2.26
C LEU A 157 0.64 19.42 1.05
N ASN A 158 1.77 19.41 0.32
CA ASN A 158 1.99 18.47 -0.78
C ASN A 158 1.96 17.01 -0.29
N LYS A 159 2.67 16.71 0.80
CA LYS A 159 2.68 15.37 1.42
C LYS A 159 1.28 14.87 1.76
N TYR A 160 0.44 15.68 2.41
CA TYR A 160 -0.92 15.26 2.76
C TYR A 160 -1.82 15.14 1.54
N THR A 161 -1.64 15.97 0.51
CA THR A 161 -2.40 15.90 -0.74
C THR A 161 -2.07 14.60 -1.49
N ASN A 162 -0.79 14.28 -1.68
CA ASN A 162 -0.34 13.01 -2.26
C ASN A 162 -0.85 11.79 -1.46
N TYR A 163 -0.85 11.87 -0.12
CA TYR A 163 -1.42 10.80 0.70
C TYR A 163 -2.92 10.60 0.45
N LEU A 164 -3.69 11.67 0.27
CA LEU A 164 -5.13 11.59 -0.02
C LEU A 164 -5.39 11.04 -1.42
N GLU A 165 -4.57 11.41 -2.41
CA GLU A 165 -4.61 10.83 -3.76
C GLU A 165 -4.36 9.32 -3.74
N ILE A 166 -3.28 8.88 -3.06
CA ILE A 166 -2.97 7.45 -2.91
C ILE A 166 -4.13 6.74 -2.20
N LEU A 167 -4.69 7.34 -1.14
CA LEU A 167 -5.80 6.74 -0.40
C LEU A 167 -7.02 6.54 -1.29
N GLY A 168 -7.41 7.54 -2.09
CA GLY A 168 -8.67 7.53 -2.82
C GLY A 168 -9.84 7.22 -1.87
N GLU A 169 -10.59 6.16 -2.18
CA GLU A 169 -11.68 5.66 -1.34
C GLU A 169 -11.23 4.85 -0.11
N ARG A 170 -9.96 4.45 -0.04
CA ARG A 170 -9.42 3.60 1.03
C ARG A 170 -9.24 4.38 2.33
N ASN A 171 -9.34 3.67 3.46
CA ASN A 171 -9.13 4.26 4.78
C ASN A 171 -7.66 4.31 5.22
N SER A 172 -6.80 3.48 4.63
CA SER A 172 -5.39 3.38 4.99
C SER A 172 -4.55 2.80 3.85
N PHE A 173 -3.24 3.03 3.90
CA PHE A 173 -2.25 2.33 3.07
C PHE A 173 -0.90 2.20 3.78
N SER A 174 -0.05 1.28 3.32
CA SER A 174 1.34 1.17 3.80
C SER A 174 2.29 2.07 3.01
N LYS A 175 3.23 2.73 3.69
CA LYS A 175 4.21 3.60 3.02
C LYS A 175 5.18 2.84 2.11
N THR A 176 5.41 1.57 2.40
CA THR A 176 6.33 0.70 1.65
C THR A 176 5.64 -0.09 0.54
N ASP A 177 4.35 -0.31 0.69
CA ASP A 177 3.48 -0.96 -0.28
C ASP A 177 2.17 -0.16 -0.34
N LYS A 178 2.07 0.71 -1.33
CA LYS A 178 0.94 1.66 -1.43
C LYS A 178 -0.37 0.98 -1.76
N GLU A 179 -0.36 -0.26 -2.24
CA GLU A 179 -1.55 -1.02 -2.60
C GLU A 179 -2.11 -1.79 -1.42
N ALA A 180 -1.26 -2.21 -0.48
CA ALA A 180 -1.70 -2.89 0.73
C ALA A 180 -2.54 -1.99 1.65
N THR A 181 -3.65 -2.53 2.16
CA THR A 181 -4.49 -1.87 3.15
C THR A 181 -4.36 -2.53 4.52
N PHE A 182 -4.59 -1.78 5.59
CA PHE A 182 -4.51 -2.32 6.93
C PHE A 182 -5.79 -3.06 7.30
N MET A 183 -5.65 -4.34 7.63
CA MET A 183 -6.75 -5.22 7.97
C MET A 183 -6.41 -6.10 9.18
N ARG A 184 -7.45 -6.62 9.84
CA ARG A 184 -7.29 -7.55 10.95
C ARG A 184 -6.99 -8.93 10.39
N MET A 185 -5.82 -9.46 10.74
CA MET A 185 -5.36 -10.79 10.31
C MET A 185 -5.74 -11.85 11.37
N LYS A 186 -5.90 -13.11 10.94
CA LYS A 186 -6.09 -14.24 11.87
C LYS A 186 -4.81 -14.50 12.69
N GLU A 187 -3.65 -14.47 12.02
CA GLU A 187 -2.35 -14.65 12.66
C GLU A 187 -1.87 -13.32 13.27
N ASP A 188 -1.98 -13.19 14.60
CA ASP A 188 -1.44 -12.08 15.37
C ASP A 188 -0.22 -12.54 16.20
N TYR A 189 0.93 -12.65 15.53
CA TYR A 189 2.19 -13.03 16.19
C TYR A 189 2.57 -12.06 17.33
N MET A 190 2.23 -10.77 17.19
CA MET A 190 2.54 -9.75 18.18
C MET A 190 1.55 -9.75 19.35
N ARG A 191 0.42 -10.48 19.23
CA ARG A 191 -0.68 -10.58 20.21
C ARG A 191 -1.16 -9.23 20.75
N ASN A 192 -1.03 -8.18 19.95
CA ASN A 192 -1.33 -6.81 20.34
C ASN A 192 -2.58 -6.27 19.63
N GLY A 193 -3.27 -7.12 18.85
CA GLY A 193 -4.47 -6.75 18.09
C GLY A 193 -4.22 -5.74 16.97
N GLN A 194 -2.95 -5.50 16.61
CA GLN A 194 -2.59 -4.48 15.63
C GLN A 194 -2.99 -4.93 14.22
N LEU A 195 -3.55 -3.98 13.45
CA LEU A 195 -3.83 -4.19 12.04
C LEU A 195 -2.53 -4.36 11.27
N LYS A 196 -2.54 -5.22 10.26
CA LYS A 196 -1.39 -5.48 9.41
C LYS A 196 -1.70 -5.11 7.97
N PRO A 197 -0.69 -4.68 7.20
CA PRO A 197 -0.86 -4.47 5.77
C PRO A 197 -1.16 -5.80 5.09
N GLY A 198 -2.17 -5.81 4.24
CA GLY A 198 -2.58 -7.02 3.55
C GLY A 198 -3.46 -6.73 2.35
N TYR A 199 -3.82 -7.83 1.71
CA TYR A 199 -4.71 -7.90 0.58
C TYR A 199 -5.88 -8.83 0.93
N ASN A 200 -7.08 -8.45 0.50
CA ASN A 200 -8.25 -9.31 0.64
C ASN A 200 -8.46 -10.03 -0.70
N LEU A 201 -7.96 -11.26 -0.81
CA LEU A 201 -8.16 -12.11 -1.97
C LEU A 201 -9.55 -12.75 -1.87
N GLN A 202 -10.41 -12.50 -2.85
CA GLN A 202 -11.66 -13.23 -3.01
C GLN A 202 -11.49 -14.28 -4.10
N ILE A 203 -12.10 -15.44 -3.90
CA ILE A 203 -12.04 -16.58 -4.80
C ILE A 203 -13.48 -17.04 -5.04
N GLY A 204 -13.84 -17.16 -6.32
CA GLY A 204 -15.10 -17.75 -6.75
C GLY A 204 -14.90 -19.21 -7.15
N VAL A 205 -15.70 -20.09 -6.55
CA VAL A 205 -15.66 -21.53 -6.72
C VAL A 205 -16.99 -22.02 -7.30
N ILE A 206 -16.91 -22.86 -8.33
CA ILE A 206 -18.05 -23.56 -8.95
C ILE A 206 -17.67 -25.03 -9.09
N SER A 207 -18.54 -25.93 -8.63
CA SER A 207 -18.34 -27.38 -8.71
C SER A 207 -16.93 -27.82 -8.33
N GLU A 208 -16.43 -27.32 -7.20
CA GLU A 208 -15.07 -27.58 -6.66
C GLU A 208 -13.89 -26.94 -7.43
N TYR A 209 -14.14 -26.27 -8.55
CA TYR A 209 -13.12 -25.56 -9.32
C TYR A 209 -13.05 -24.08 -8.95
N ILE A 210 -11.84 -23.55 -8.85
CA ILE A 210 -11.62 -22.10 -8.80
C ILE A 210 -11.84 -21.55 -10.20
N VAL A 211 -12.85 -20.70 -10.38
CA VAL A 211 -13.23 -20.12 -11.68
C VAL A 211 -12.99 -18.62 -11.77
N SER A 212 -12.84 -17.95 -10.62
CA SER A 212 -12.49 -16.54 -10.56
C SER A 212 -11.70 -16.24 -9.29
N TYR A 213 -10.88 -15.20 -9.35
CA TYR A 213 -10.25 -14.62 -8.18
C TYR A 213 -10.02 -13.13 -8.42
N ASP A 214 -10.04 -12.34 -7.36
CA ASP A 214 -9.73 -10.91 -7.44
C ASP A 214 -9.23 -10.38 -6.09
N ILE A 215 -8.46 -9.29 -6.12
CA ILE A 215 -7.87 -8.66 -4.94
C ILE A 215 -8.60 -7.36 -4.63
N PHE A 216 -9.17 -7.30 -3.44
CA PHE A 216 -9.88 -6.12 -2.97
C PHE A 216 -9.11 -5.40 -1.86
N HIS A 217 -9.14 -4.06 -1.93
CA HIS A 217 -8.57 -3.20 -0.89
C HIS A 217 -9.52 -2.98 0.29
N ILE A 218 -10.81 -3.25 0.11
CA ILE A 218 -11.87 -3.10 1.10
C ILE A 218 -12.55 -4.45 1.27
N LEU A 219 -12.88 -4.81 2.50
CA LEU A 219 -13.81 -5.91 2.74
C LEU A 219 -15.18 -5.49 2.17
N LEU A 220 -15.52 -6.01 0.99
CA LEU A 220 -16.91 -6.11 0.56
C LEU A 220 -17.60 -7.06 1.53
N ILE A 221 -18.00 -6.53 2.69
CA ILE A 221 -19.02 -7.17 3.49
C ILE A 221 -20.28 -7.03 2.65
N GLN A 222 -20.66 -8.10 1.94
CA GLN A 222 -22.06 -8.29 1.62
C GLN A 222 -22.78 -8.20 2.96
N LYS A 223 -23.48 -7.08 3.20
CA LYS A 223 -24.42 -6.97 4.30
C LYS A 223 -25.41 -8.11 4.08
N ARG A 224 -25.29 -9.16 4.90
CA ARG A 224 -26.39 -10.08 5.13
C ARG A 224 -27.49 -9.34 5.88
#